data_AF-A0A942W3G7-F1
#
_entry.id   AF-A0A942W3G7-F1
#
_cell.length_a   1.000
_cell.length_b   1.000
_cell.length_c   1.000
_cell.angle_alpha   90.00
_cell.angle_beta   90.00
_cell.angle_gamma   90.00
#
_symmetry.space_group_name_H-M   'P 1'
#
loop_
_entity.id
_entity.type
_entity.pdbx_description
1 polymer ?
#
loop_
_entity_poly.entity_id
_entity_poly.type
_entity_poly.pdbx_seq_one_letter_code
_entity_poly.pdbx_strand_id
1 'polypeptide(L)'
;MNYITNKIIADKIVGCEKAQIIQEGEVVLNEGQPDIETILKCDSRIICEDSKAEENRLSYKGRLIINILYCGKDKNVHNISTEVPINDFINIDDANNKMFTSVYMSISNVECKKLNDRKVGYKIMSEVKGTITDTAEIEAITDIYDIPKEQQITNTITTTKTLCHKSGSFTLNEDITLPATKLSIEEILSVDCNITNTEFKPQDDIVNASGDVSITMLYTSTEGGFPEIYEFDIPFNIALDAENTEPSSNEDINLFVKDCYYNVSENDDGEPKIINIEINIGTNIHTSQVEENEILGDAYALNNNIAFDTTTLCYSNVVCRNRGQCPVKEVVTLDEKNPDMLQIFRATGTAFVDDVNIYENKIVVEGAINIDIMYITGNDDMPIASHSDSIPFNQTIDARGAMEGMEADINANIAHIGFNMLSDREVEVRCALNTNTVVRDKKCINIITDTIITPLLPEIIDKIPSIAIYVVKKGDTLWKLAKKFNTTVNDIATINNIENPDLIYPNQKLIIVKKG
;
A
#
# COMPACT_ATOMS: atom_id res chain seq x y z
N MET A 1 -10.96 -1.75 -43.69
CA MET A 1 -9.78 -1.93 -42.82
C MET A 1 -9.41 -3.39 -42.92
N ASN A 2 -8.19 -3.70 -43.38
CA ASN A 2 -7.74 -5.08 -43.60
C ASN A 2 -6.79 -5.52 -42.48
N TYR A 3 -7.20 -5.31 -41.24
CA TYR A 3 -6.45 -5.66 -40.04
C TYR A 3 -7.37 -6.01 -38.87
N ILE A 4 -6.85 -6.73 -37.88
CA ILE A 4 -7.48 -7.11 -36.61
C ILE A 4 -6.98 -6.15 -35.54
N THR A 5 -7.89 -5.64 -34.71
CA THR A 5 -7.53 -4.95 -33.47
C THR A 5 -7.99 -5.73 -32.26
N ASN A 6 -7.25 -5.58 -31.16
CA ASN A 6 -7.67 -5.96 -29.83
C ASN A 6 -7.62 -4.74 -28.93
N LYS A 7 -8.64 -4.59 -28.08
CA LYS A 7 -8.67 -3.57 -27.03
C LYS A 7 -7.73 -3.98 -25.91
N ILE A 8 -6.74 -3.14 -25.62
CA ILE A 8 -5.83 -3.29 -24.50
C ILE A 8 -6.25 -2.32 -23.40
N ILE A 9 -6.38 -2.83 -22.19
CA ILE A 9 -6.71 -2.07 -20.99
C ILE A 9 -5.52 -2.15 -20.04
N ALA A 10 -5.11 -1.00 -19.50
CA ALA A 10 -3.98 -0.93 -18.59
C ALA A 10 -4.16 0.18 -17.55
N ASP A 11 -3.80 -0.10 -16.31
CA ASP A 11 -3.81 0.89 -15.24
C ASP A 11 -2.67 1.89 -15.42
N LYS A 12 -2.98 3.17 -15.22
CA LYS A 12 -2.05 4.28 -15.35
C LYS A 12 -2.10 5.13 -14.10
N ILE A 13 -0.97 5.27 -13.41
CA ILE A 13 -0.85 6.27 -12.34
C ILE A 13 -0.80 7.65 -12.99
N VAL A 14 -1.76 8.50 -12.61
CA VAL A 14 -1.87 9.89 -13.04
C VAL A 14 -0.94 10.76 -12.22
N GLY A 15 -0.97 10.57 -10.90
CA GLY A 15 -0.02 11.17 -9.98
C GLY A 15 -0.07 10.50 -8.61
N CYS A 16 1.02 10.68 -7.87
CA CYS A 16 1.20 10.23 -6.51
C CYS A 16 1.92 11.34 -5.74
N GLU A 17 1.24 11.90 -4.76
CA GLU A 17 1.71 13.08 -4.05
C GLU A 17 1.56 12.90 -2.54
N LYS A 18 2.43 13.59 -1.80
CA LYS A 18 2.44 13.59 -0.34
C LYS A 18 2.15 14.99 0.20
N ALA A 19 1.40 15.06 1.29
CA ALA A 19 1.12 16.29 2.01
C ALA A 19 1.30 16.08 3.52
N GLN A 20 1.82 17.10 4.20
CA GLN A 20 1.86 17.13 5.66
C GLN A 20 0.64 17.86 6.22
N ILE A 21 0.04 17.29 7.25
CA ILE A 21 -1.03 17.90 8.03
C ILE A 21 -0.50 18.18 9.42
N ILE A 22 -0.72 19.41 9.91
CA ILE A 22 -0.45 19.78 11.29
C ILE A 22 -1.77 20.18 11.93
N GLN A 23 -2.17 19.44 12.97
CA GLN A 23 -3.35 19.74 13.78
C GLN A 23 -2.91 20.21 15.17
N GLU A 24 -3.36 21.41 15.56
CA GLU A 24 -3.08 22.01 16.86
C GLU A 24 -4.38 22.45 17.52
N GLY A 25 -4.53 22.17 18.81
CA GLY A 25 -5.73 22.54 19.54
C GLY A 25 -5.64 22.27 21.03
N GLU A 26 -6.79 22.35 21.71
CA GLU A 26 -6.91 22.06 23.13
C GLU A 26 -8.08 21.12 23.41
N VAL A 27 -7.89 20.25 24.39
CA VAL A 27 -8.90 19.36 24.96
C VAL A 27 -9.24 19.86 26.36
N VAL A 28 -10.53 20.02 26.65
CA VAL A 28 -11.03 20.50 27.95
C VAL A 28 -11.68 19.35 28.70
N LEU A 29 -11.30 19.15 29.97
CA LEU A 29 -11.86 18.08 30.80
C LEU A 29 -13.37 18.20 30.98
N ASN A 30 -14.07 17.07 30.86
CA ASN A 30 -15.50 16.96 31.06
C ASN A 30 -15.90 17.29 32.51
N GLU A 31 -17.14 17.73 32.72
CA GLU A 31 -17.67 17.95 34.07
C GLU A 31 -17.61 16.66 34.90
N GLY A 32 -17.08 16.75 36.12
CA GLY A 32 -16.92 15.61 37.04
C GLY A 32 -15.55 14.94 37.00
N GLN A 33 -14.76 15.11 35.93
CA GLN A 33 -13.39 14.60 35.90
C GLN A 33 -12.49 15.37 36.89
N PRO A 34 -11.50 14.73 37.54
CA PRO A 34 -10.58 15.43 38.44
C PRO A 34 -9.58 16.30 37.67
N ASP A 35 -9.03 17.31 38.34
CA ASP A 35 -7.97 18.15 37.79
C ASP A 35 -6.75 17.31 37.37
N ILE A 36 -6.14 17.67 36.25
CA ILE A 36 -4.93 17.02 35.75
C ILE A 36 -3.78 17.27 36.72
N GLU A 37 -3.14 16.22 37.22
CA GLU A 37 -1.84 16.32 37.89
C GLU A 37 -0.73 16.18 36.83
N THR A 38 -0.70 15.04 36.12
CA THR A 38 0.32 14.72 35.10
C THR A 38 -0.30 13.99 33.91
N ILE A 39 0.17 14.29 32.69
CA ILE A 39 -0.19 13.54 31.48
C ILE A 39 0.65 12.26 31.44
N LEU A 40 0.00 11.12 31.28
CA LEU A 40 0.66 9.82 31.21
C LEU A 40 0.92 9.40 29.77
N LYS A 41 -0.07 9.52 28.89
CA LYS A 41 0.06 9.12 27.49
C LYS A 41 -0.81 9.99 26.61
N CYS A 42 -0.31 10.33 25.43
CA CYS A 42 -1.12 10.88 24.36
C CYS A 42 -1.09 9.93 23.17
N ASP A 43 -2.20 9.24 22.95
CA ASP A 43 -2.36 8.35 21.81
C ASP A 43 -3.17 9.05 20.73
N SER A 44 -2.91 8.74 19.47
CA SER A 44 -3.68 9.28 18.37
C SER A 44 -3.81 8.28 17.23
N ARG A 45 -4.98 8.25 16.61
CA ARG A 45 -5.24 7.47 15.40
C ARG A 45 -5.81 8.36 14.33
N ILE A 46 -5.30 8.21 13.11
CA ILE A 46 -5.81 8.92 11.93
C ILE A 46 -6.49 7.92 11.02
N ILE A 47 -7.71 8.25 10.60
CA ILE A 47 -8.54 7.37 9.77
C ILE A 47 -8.93 8.15 8.52
N CYS A 48 -8.64 7.59 7.34
CA CYS A 48 -9.24 8.04 6.09
C CYS A 48 -10.63 7.41 5.96
N GLU A 49 -11.66 8.24 5.88
CA GLU A 49 -13.05 7.81 5.77
C GLU A 49 -13.51 7.71 4.32
N ASP A 50 -13.07 8.66 3.50
CA ASP A 50 -13.52 8.82 2.11
C ASP A 50 -12.45 9.53 1.27
N SER A 51 -12.38 9.21 -0.01
CA SER A 51 -11.51 9.89 -0.97
C SER A 51 -12.16 9.90 -2.35
N LYS A 52 -11.92 10.97 -3.11
CA LYS A 52 -12.47 11.13 -4.46
C LYS A 52 -11.54 11.92 -5.36
N ALA A 53 -11.47 11.52 -6.62
CA ALA A 53 -10.80 12.29 -7.65
C ALA A 53 -11.74 13.39 -8.15
N GLU A 54 -11.20 14.60 -8.30
CA GLU A 54 -11.86 15.75 -8.90
C GLU A 54 -10.92 16.36 -9.95
N GLU A 55 -11.38 17.41 -10.64
CA GLU A 55 -10.56 18.10 -11.63
C GLU A 55 -9.26 18.64 -10.98
N ASN A 56 -8.12 18.08 -11.41
CA ASN A 56 -6.76 18.38 -10.95
C ASN A 56 -6.49 18.21 -9.43
N ARG A 57 -7.31 17.42 -8.71
CA ARG A 57 -7.05 17.14 -7.29
C ARG A 57 -7.65 15.83 -6.80
N LEU A 58 -7.05 15.30 -5.73
CA LEU A 58 -7.59 14.27 -4.87
C LEU A 58 -8.16 14.94 -3.62
N SER A 59 -9.46 14.87 -3.39
CA SER A 59 -10.09 15.32 -2.14
C SER A 59 -10.29 14.15 -1.19
N TYR A 60 -10.02 14.35 0.11
CA TYR A 60 -10.16 13.30 1.12
C TYR A 60 -10.80 13.82 2.40
N LYS A 61 -11.49 12.92 3.09
CA LYS A 61 -12.05 13.13 4.41
C LYS A 61 -11.53 12.08 5.37
N GLY A 62 -11.31 12.50 6.59
CA GLY A 62 -10.89 11.63 7.66
C GLY A 62 -11.21 12.21 9.01
N ARG A 63 -10.74 11.53 10.04
CA ARG A 63 -10.80 12.01 11.41
C ARG A 63 -9.54 11.62 12.16
N LEU A 64 -9.13 12.51 13.05
CA LEU A 64 -8.04 12.32 13.99
C LEU A 64 -8.66 12.11 15.38
N ILE A 65 -8.50 10.92 15.92
CA ILE A 65 -8.97 10.55 17.26
C ILE A 65 -7.78 10.71 18.20
N ILE A 66 -7.94 11.50 19.26
CA ILE A 66 -6.89 11.79 20.24
C ILE A 66 -7.37 11.25 21.59
N ASN A 67 -6.57 10.39 22.23
CA ASN A 67 -6.86 9.83 23.55
C ASN A 67 -5.74 10.21 24.51
N ILE A 68 -6.11 10.80 25.65
CA ILE A 68 -5.15 11.32 26.63
C ILE A 68 -5.40 10.61 27.95
N LEU A 69 -4.46 9.75 28.33
CA LEU A 69 -4.43 9.18 29.67
C LEU A 69 -3.68 10.15 30.59
N TYR A 70 -4.26 10.46 31.74
CA TYR A 70 -3.66 11.35 32.73
C TYR A 70 -3.89 10.85 34.15
N CYS A 71 -2.99 11.21 35.05
CA CYS A 71 -3.20 11.06 36.48
C CYS A 71 -3.89 12.31 37.02
N GLY A 72 -5.02 12.13 37.71
CA GLY A 72 -5.75 13.21 38.37
C GLY A 72 -5.15 13.58 39.72
N LYS A 73 -5.56 14.72 40.29
CA LYS A 73 -5.22 15.10 41.67
C LYS A 73 -5.77 14.13 42.73
N ASP A 74 -6.69 13.25 42.34
CA ASP A 74 -7.19 12.12 43.14
C ASP A 74 -6.24 10.90 43.11
N LYS A 75 -5.12 11.01 42.39
CA LYS A 75 -4.08 9.97 42.20
C LYS A 75 -4.53 8.77 41.35
N ASN A 76 -5.71 8.82 40.73
CA ASN A 76 -6.20 7.79 39.82
C ASN A 76 -5.88 8.13 38.36
N VAL A 77 -5.96 7.13 37.49
CA VAL A 77 -5.82 7.31 36.04
C VAL A 77 -7.19 7.57 35.44
N HIS A 78 -7.24 8.54 34.55
CA HIS A 78 -8.43 8.96 33.83
C HIS A 78 -8.12 9.06 32.34
N ASN A 79 -9.15 8.98 31.50
CA ASN A 79 -9.03 9.22 30.07
C ASN A 79 -9.83 10.45 29.65
N ILE A 80 -9.33 11.17 28.65
CA ILE A 80 -10.14 12.10 27.88
C ILE A 80 -9.85 11.91 26.39
N SER A 81 -10.92 11.80 25.60
CA SER A 81 -10.85 11.66 24.16
C SER A 81 -11.46 12.87 23.44
N THR A 82 -10.94 13.15 22.25
CA THR A 82 -11.53 14.12 21.33
C THR A 82 -11.34 13.66 19.89
N GLU A 83 -12.19 14.16 19.00
CA GLU A 83 -12.12 13.87 17.57
C GLU A 83 -12.04 15.16 16.77
N VAL A 84 -11.13 15.19 15.82
CA VAL A 84 -10.91 16.34 14.93
C VAL A 84 -11.17 15.88 13.49
N PRO A 85 -12.19 16.44 12.81
CA PRO A 85 -12.45 16.09 11.41
C PRO A 85 -11.36 16.67 10.51
N ILE A 86 -10.96 15.89 9.52
CA ILE A 86 -10.01 16.26 8.46
C ILE A 86 -10.79 16.33 7.15
N ASN A 87 -10.66 17.43 6.43
CA ASN A 87 -11.25 17.61 5.11
C ASN A 87 -10.33 18.49 4.29
N ASP A 88 -9.60 17.88 3.37
CA ASP A 88 -8.54 18.56 2.62
C ASP A 88 -8.33 17.90 1.25
N PHE A 89 -7.36 18.38 0.48
CA PHE A 89 -7.06 17.86 -0.85
C PHE A 89 -5.57 17.92 -1.20
N ILE A 90 -5.15 17.06 -2.12
CA ILE A 90 -3.83 17.08 -2.74
C ILE A 90 -4.00 17.46 -4.22
N ASN A 91 -3.21 18.41 -4.72
CA ASN A 91 -3.22 18.75 -6.14
C ASN A 91 -2.52 17.64 -6.92
N ILE A 92 -3.22 17.10 -7.93
CA ILE A 92 -2.69 16.10 -8.84
C ILE A 92 -3.17 16.48 -10.23
N ASP A 93 -2.24 16.98 -11.05
CA ASP A 93 -2.55 17.41 -12.42
C ASP A 93 -3.15 16.25 -13.24
N ASP A 94 -4.04 16.58 -14.17
CA ASP A 94 -4.78 15.65 -15.04
C ASP A 94 -5.80 14.73 -14.32
N ALA A 95 -5.98 14.89 -13.00
CA ALA A 95 -7.01 14.18 -12.25
C ALA A 95 -8.44 14.54 -12.72
N ASN A 96 -9.35 13.55 -12.69
CA ASN A 96 -10.77 13.76 -12.96
C ASN A 96 -11.66 12.74 -12.22
N ASN A 97 -12.98 12.99 -12.24
CA ASN A 97 -13.98 12.26 -11.46
C ASN A 97 -14.23 10.79 -11.87
N LYS A 98 -13.60 10.30 -12.94
CA LYS A 98 -13.70 8.90 -13.36
C LYS A 98 -12.54 8.05 -12.85
N MET A 99 -11.52 8.69 -12.29
CA MET A 99 -10.31 8.05 -11.82
C MET A 99 -10.48 7.55 -10.39
N PHE A 100 -9.70 6.54 -10.04
CA PHE A 100 -9.71 5.93 -8.72
C PHE A 100 -8.70 6.60 -7.80
N THR A 101 -9.02 6.66 -6.52
CA THR A 101 -8.16 7.24 -5.48
C THR A 101 -7.73 6.19 -4.48
N SER A 102 -6.48 6.26 -4.05
CA SER A 102 -6.00 5.58 -2.85
C SER A 102 -5.34 6.60 -1.94
N VAL A 103 -5.70 6.59 -0.65
CA VAL A 103 -5.20 7.52 0.35
C VAL A 103 -4.71 6.75 1.55
N TYR A 104 -3.45 6.98 1.92
CA TYR A 104 -2.85 6.47 3.14
C TYR A 104 -2.52 7.65 4.05
N MET A 105 -2.90 7.53 5.32
CA MET A 105 -2.61 8.52 6.35
C MET A 105 -1.79 7.87 7.45
N SER A 106 -0.75 8.55 7.91
CA SER A 106 0.07 8.11 9.02
C SER A 106 0.36 9.27 9.97
N ILE A 107 0.62 8.96 11.23
CA ILE A 107 1.00 9.96 12.24
C ILE A 107 2.51 9.83 12.43
N SER A 108 3.23 10.93 12.22
CA SER A 108 4.68 10.98 12.44
C SER A 108 5.02 11.45 13.84
N ASN A 109 4.18 12.31 14.45
CA ASN A 109 4.43 12.83 15.79
C ASN A 109 3.14 13.19 16.53
N VAL A 110 3.13 12.93 17.84
CA VAL A 110 2.05 13.31 18.76
C VAL A 110 2.68 14.02 19.96
N GLU A 111 2.32 15.28 20.19
CA GLU A 111 2.77 16.05 21.34
C GLU A 111 1.57 16.56 22.13
N CYS A 112 1.59 16.33 23.44
CA CYS A 112 0.55 16.82 24.35
C CYS A 112 1.17 17.48 25.58
N LYS A 113 0.59 18.61 25.99
CA LYS A 113 1.11 19.41 27.10
C LYS A 113 -0.01 19.92 27.98
N LYS A 114 0.15 19.79 29.31
CA LYS A 114 -0.75 20.39 30.29
C LYS A 114 -0.69 21.91 30.15
N LEU A 115 -1.82 22.54 29.81
CA LEU A 115 -1.95 23.99 29.71
C LEU A 115 -2.35 24.58 31.07
N ASN A 116 -3.29 23.92 31.74
CA ASN A 116 -3.70 24.17 33.12
C ASN A 116 -4.35 22.90 33.69
N ASP A 117 -4.94 22.99 34.88
CA ASP A 117 -5.55 21.86 35.58
C ASP A 117 -6.78 21.24 34.86
N ARG A 118 -7.33 21.92 33.85
CA ARG A 118 -8.54 21.52 33.10
C ARG A 118 -8.34 21.41 31.60
N LYS A 119 -7.13 21.68 31.09
CA LYS A 119 -6.86 21.76 29.65
C LYS A 119 -5.55 21.13 29.26
N VAL A 120 -5.58 20.35 28.19
CA VAL A 120 -4.40 19.79 27.52
C VAL A 120 -4.32 20.36 26.11
N GLY A 121 -3.18 20.91 25.74
CA GLY A 121 -2.88 21.31 24.36
C GLY A 121 -2.29 20.13 23.61
N TYR A 122 -2.67 19.96 22.35
CA TYR A 122 -2.10 18.94 21.47
C TYR A 122 -1.52 19.58 20.21
N LYS A 123 -0.49 18.93 19.67
CA LYS A 123 0.09 19.17 18.36
C LYS A 123 0.40 17.82 17.71
N ILE A 124 -0.26 17.53 16.60
CA ILE A 124 -0.13 16.26 15.89
C ILE A 124 0.32 16.53 14.47
N MET A 125 1.37 15.85 14.05
CA MET A 125 1.88 15.86 12.68
C MET A 125 1.53 14.55 12.00
N SER A 126 0.91 14.65 10.83
CA SER A 126 0.51 13.51 10.01
C SER A 126 1.01 13.68 8.59
N GLU A 127 1.29 12.58 7.92
CA GLU A 127 1.54 12.54 6.47
C GLU A 127 0.36 11.87 5.78
N VAL A 128 -0.09 12.48 4.68
CA VAL A 128 -1.07 11.90 3.77
C VAL A 128 -0.39 11.65 2.42
N LYS A 129 -0.47 10.42 1.95
CA LYS A 129 -0.05 10.03 0.60
C LYS A 129 -1.30 9.72 -0.22
N GLY A 130 -1.49 10.44 -1.31
CA GLY A 130 -2.61 10.24 -2.23
C GLY A 130 -2.13 9.80 -3.61
N THR A 131 -2.77 8.77 -4.16
CA THR A 131 -2.50 8.26 -5.51
C THR A 131 -3.79 8.29 -6.33
N ILE A 132 -3.70 8.78 -7.56
CA ILE A 132 -4.77 8.70 -8.56
C ILE A 132 -4.38 7.72 -9.66
N THR A 133 -5.26 6.76 -9.90
CA THR A 133 -5.12 5.76 -10.96
C THR A 133 -6.24 5.92 -11.97
N ASP A 134 -5.87 6.02 -13.24
CA ASP A 134 -6.76 6.00 -14.40
C ASP A 134 -6.66 4.65 -15.12
N THR A 135 -7.65 4.38 -15.97
CA THR A 135 -7.65 3.22 -16.85
C THR A 135 -7.39 3.69 -18.28
N ALA A 136 -6.20 3.38 -18.80
CA ALA A 136 -5.84 3.65 -20.18
C ALA A 136 -6.38 2.53 -21.09
N GLU A 137 -7.00 2.92 -22.20
CA GLU A 137 -7.53 2.00 -23.20
C GLU A 137 -6.99 2.34 -24.59
N ILE A 138 -6.61 1.32 -25.36
CA ILE A 138 -6.14 1.50 -26.73
C ILE A 138 -6.55 0.33 -27.63
N GLU A 139 -6.99 0.62 -28.86
CA GLU A 139 -7.22 -0.37 -29.90
C GLU A 139 -5.90 -0.66 -30.63
N ALA A 140 -5.26 -1.77 -30.28
CA ALA A 140 -3.98 -2.16 -30.86
C ALA A 140 -4.19 -3.07 -32.07
N ILE A 141 -3.52 -2.80 -33.18
CA ILE A 141 -3.46 -3.75 -34.29
C ILE A 141 -2.67 -4.99 -33.84
N THR A 142 -3.21 -6.17 -34.09
CA THR A 142 -2.57 -7.47 -33.77
C THR A 142 -2.24 -8.29 -35.00
N ASP A 143 -2.93 -8.03 -36.13
CA ASP A 143 -2.69 -8.71 -37.39
C ASP A 143 -3.14 -7.86 -38.59
N ILE A 144 -2.44 -7.96 -39.71
CA ILE A 144 -2.84 -7.37 -40.99
C ILE A 144 -3.20 -8.49 -41.96
N TYR A 145 -4.49 -8.66 -42.25
CA TYR A 145 -5.02 -9.79 -43.03
C TYR A 145 -4.38 -9.96 -44.42
N ASP A 146 -4.09 -8.86 -45.09
CA ASP A 146 -3.54 -8.88 -46.46
C ASP A 146 -2.05 -9.24 -46.49
N ILE A 147 -1.40 -9.31 -45.34
CA ILE A 147 0.04 -9.50 -45.21
C ILE A 147 0.33 -10.89 -44.63
N PRO A 148 1.14 -11.73 -45.29
CA PRO A 148 1.52 -13.02 -44.75
C PRO A 148 2.17 -12.90 -43.36
N LYS A 149 1.91 -13.86 -42.46
CA LYS A 149 2.46 -13.88 -41.10
C LYS A 149 3.99 -13.78 -41.06
N GLU A 150 4.70 -14.36 -42.04
CA GLU A 150 6.17 -14.28 -42.15
C GLU A 150 6.70 -12.86 -42.46
N GLN A 151 5.81 -11.92 -42.79
CA GLN A 151 6.10 -10.52 -43.03
C GLN A 151 5.48 -9.60 -41.96
N GLN A 152 5.08 -10.16 -40.82
CA GLN A 152 4.63 -9.45 -39.63
C GLN A 152 5.48 -9.86 -38.42
N ILE A 153 5.79 -8.92 -37.53
CA ILE A 153 6.39 -9.16 -36.21
C ILE A 153 5.36 -8.75 -35.17
N THR A 154 5.06 -9.66 -34.25
CA THR A 154 4.28 -9.35 -33.05
C THR A 154 5.19 -9.27 -31.83
N ASN A 155 4.80 -8.46 -30.87
CA ASN A 155 5.42 -8.37 -29.55
C ASN A 155 4.37 -8.69 -28.49
N THR A 156 4.79 -9.25 -27.36
CA THR A 156 3.92 -9.43 -26.20
C THR A 156 4.23 -8.34 -25.19
N ILE A 157 3.18 -7.69 -24.68
CA ILE A 157 3.27 -6.75 -23.58
C ILE A 157 2.44 -7.29 -22.41
N THR A 158 2.91 -7.04 -21.20
CA THR A 158 2.15 -7.35 -19.98
C THR A 158 1.54 -6.07 -19.47
N THR A 159 0.24 -6.06 -19.18
CA THR A 159 -0.48 -4.94 -18.55
C THR A 159 -1.15 -5.42 -17.27
N THR A 160 -1.41 -4.48 -16.34
CA THR A 160 -2.27 -4.72 -15.17
C THR A 160 -3.58 -4.02 -15.40
N LYS A 161 -4.69 -4.70 -15.13
CA LYS A 161 -6.04 -4.17 -15.23
C LYS A 161 -6.73 -4.26 -13.88
N THR A 162 -7.22 -3.14 -13.38
CA THR A 162 -8.10 -3.10 -12.21
C THR A 162 -9.43 -3.77 -12.52
N LEU A 163 -9.83 -4.73 -11.68
CA LEU A 163 -11.12 -5.42 -11.75
C LEU A 163 -12.12 -4.78 -10.78
N CYS A 164 -11.67 -4.54 -9.54
CA CYS A 164 -12.47 -3.92 -8.48
C CYS A 164 -11.63 -2.87 -7.75
N HIS A 165 -12.25 -1.72 -7.46
CA HIS A 165 -11.73 -0.75 -6.49
C HIS A 165 -12.90 -0.19 -5.68
N LYS A 166 -13.01 -0.61 -4.42
CA LYS A 166 -14.17 -0.29 -3.58
C LYS A 166 -13.76 -0.15 -2.11
N SER A 167 -14.38 0.80 -1.43
CA SER A 167 -14.33 0.89 0.03
C SER A 167 -15.61 0.32 0.63
N GLY A 168 -15.49 -0.33 1.79
CA GLY A 168 -16.59 -0.95 2.51
C GLY A 168 -16.39 -0.94 4.02
N SER A 169 -17.27 -1.66 4.72
CA SER A 169 -17.12 -1.94 6.15
C SER A 169 -17.99 -3.10 6.58
N PHE A 170 -17.61 -3.72 7.69
CA PHE A 170 -18.43 -4.70 8.41
C PHE A 170 -18.30 -4.48 9.92
N THR A 171 -19.22 -5.05 10.69
CA THR A 171 -19.25 -4.91 12.16
C THR A 171 -19.12 -6.28 12.81
N LEU A 172 -18.29 -6.36 13.85
CA LEU A 172 -18.19 -7.50 14.76
C LEU A 172 -18.84 -7.12 16.10
N ASN A 173 -19.59 -8.04 16.70
CA ASN A 173 -20.23 -7.86 18.00
C ASN A 173 -19.86 -9.06 18.87
N GLU A 174 -19.40 -8.81 20.09
CA GLU A 174 -19.02 -9.88 21.02
C GLU A 174 -19.32 -9.49 22.47
N ASP A 175 -19.69 -10.49 23.27
CA ASP A 175 -19.92 -10.33 24.71
C ASP A 175 -18.84 -11.11 25.47
N ILE A 176 -17.99 -10.38 26.18
CA ILE A 176 -16.80 -10.93 26.82
C ILE A 176 -16.96 -10.90 28.33
N THR A 177 -16.89 -12.07 28.97
CA THR A 177 -16.90 -12.18 30.43
C THR A 177 -15.48 -12.22 30.96
N LEU A 178 -15.17 -11.32 31.90
CA LEU A 178 -13.89 -11.33 32.60
C LEU A 178 -13.72 -12.65 33.39
N PRO A 179 -12.52 -13.28 33.33
CA PRO A 179 -12.22 -14.46 34.13
C PRO A 179 -12.36 -14.17 35.63
N ALA A 180 -12.65 -15.21 36.43
CA ALA A 180 -12.78 -15.07 37.89
C ALA A 180 -11.53 -14.53 38.61
N THR A 181 -10.36 -14.61 37.98
CA THR A 181 -9.09 -14.06 38.49
C THR A 181 -8.98 -12.54 38.32
N LYS A 182 -9.84 -11.92 37.52
CA LYS A 182 -9.86 -10.49 37.24
C LYS A 182 -10.86 -9.78 38.13
N LEU A 183 -10.50 -8.58 38.59
CA LEU A 183 -11.37 -7.77 39.42
C LEU A 183 -12.48 -7.12 38.59
N SER A 184 -13.58 -6.79 39.25
CA SER A 184 -14.75 -6.13 38.64
C SER A 184 -14.39 -4.74 38.13
N ILE A 185 -14.97 -4.36 36.99
CA ILE A 185 -14.66 -3.14 36.26
C ILE A 185 -15.39 -1.95 36.89
N GLU A 186 -14.66 -0.88 37.19
CA GLU A 186 -15.24 0.43 37.54
C GLU A 186 -15.30 1.33 36.32
N GLU A 187 -14.17 1.55 35.63
CA GLU A 187 -14.09 2.38 34.42
C GLU A 187 -13.13 1.79 33.40
N ILE A 188 -13.54 1.74 32.12
CA ILE A 188 -12.65 1.41 31.00
C ILE A 188 -11.93 2.68 30.57
N LEU A 189 -10.61 2.69 30.78
CA LEU A 189 -9.74 3.83 30.47
C LEU A 189 -9.35 3.87 29.00
N SER A 190 -9.11 2.71 28.36
CA SER A 190 -8.78 2.66 26.93
C SER A 190 -9.01 1.27 26.35
N VAL A 191 -9.37 1.22 25.06
CA VAL A 191 -9.46 -0.01 24.27
C VAL A 191 -8.62 0.13 23.01
N ASP A 192 -7.62 -0.73 22.87
CA ASP A 192 -6.83 -0.86 21.65
C ASP A 192 -7.32 -2.05 20.85
N CYS A 193 -7.55 -1.85 19.55
CA CYS A 193 -7.97 -2.89 18.63
C CYS A 193 -6.96 -2.94 17.49
N ASN A 194 -6.32 -4.09 17.30
CA ASN A 194 -5.38 -4.33 16.23
C ASN A 194 -5.83 -5.52 15.39
N ILE A 195 -5.81 -5.35 14.06
CA ILE A 195 -6.15 -6.43 13.14
C ILE A 195 -4.87 -7.21 12.82
N THR A 196 -4.88 -8.51 13.08
CA THR A 196 -3.73 -9.40 12.91
C THR A 196 -4.11 -10.65 12.13
N ASN A 197 -3.09 -11.41 11.69
CA ASN A 197 -3.25 -12.71 11.04
C ASN A 197 -4.19 -12.70 9.82
N THR A 198 -4.19 -11.62 9.05
CA THR A 198 -5.11 -11.45 7.91
C THR A 198 -4.72 -12.32 6.72
N GLU A 199 -5.66 -13.09 6.20
CA GLU A 199 -5.59 -13.77 4.91
C GLU A 199 -6.73 -13.31 4.00
N PHE A 200 -6.43 -13.18 2.70
CA PHE A 200 -7.40 -12.84 1.67
C PHE A 200 -7.40 -13.92 0.59
N LYS A 201 -8.59 -14.40 0.21
CA LYS A 201 -8.75 -15.44 -0.81
C LYS A 201 -9.77 -14.98 -1.85
N PRO A 202 -9.30 -14.48 -3.02
CA PRO A 202 -10.16 -14.11 -4.12
C PRO A 202 -11.03 -15.28 -4.61
N GLN A 203 -12.27 -14.99 -4.96
CA GLN A 203 -13.25 -15.87 -5.60
C GLN A 203 -14.09 -15.04 -6.60
N ASP A 204 -15.04 -15.69 -7.27
CA ASP A 204 -15.94 -14.99 -8.19
C ASP A 204 -16.74 -13.91 -7.46
N ASP A 205 -16.53 -12.65 -7.85
CA ASP A 205 -17.16 -11.42 -7.33
C ASP A 205 -16.96 -11.13 -5.82
N ILE A 206 -16.16 -11.92 -5.10
CA ILE A 206 -15.90 -11.73 -3.67
C ILE A 206 -14.44 -11.98 -3.31
N VAL A 207 -14.03 -11.45 -2.16
CA VAL A 207 -12.81 -11.88 -1.48
C VAL A 207 -13.15 -12.34 -0.07
N ASN A 208 -12.82 -13.59 0.26
CA ASN A 208 -12.95 -14.06 1.63
C ASN A 208 -11.78 -13.53 2.45
N ALA A 209 -12.08 -12.73 3.48
CA ALA A 209 -11.13 -12.17 4.42
C ALA A 209 -11.28 -12.88 5.78
N SER A 210 -10.17 -13.39 6.31
CA SER A 210 -10.11 -13.98 7.65
C SER A 210 -8.97 -13.38 8.45
N GLY A 211 -9.11 -13.31 9.77
CA GLY A 211 -8.07 -12.83 10.68
C GLY A 211 -8.61 -12.70 12.10
N ASP A 212 -7.85 -12.00 12.94
CA ASP A 212 -8.19 -11.75 14.33
C ASP A 212 -8.20 -10.25 14.62
N VAL A 213 -9.11 -9.81 15.49
CA VAL A 213 -9.00 -8.50 16.13
C VAL A 213 -8.48 -8.73 17.54
N SER A 214 -7.20 -8.43 17.76
CA SER A 214 -6.58 -8.45 19.08
C SER A 214 -6.95 -7.18 19.83
N ILE A 215 -7.54 -7.35 21.01
CA ILE A 215 -8.07 -6.27 21.82
C ILE A 215 -7.33 -6.23 23.16
N THR A 216 -6.79 -5.06 23.48
CA THR A 216 -6.16 -4.78 24.78
C THR A 216 -6.97 -3.71 25.49
N MET A 217 -7.54 -4.04 26.64
CA MET A 217 -8.29 -3.10 27.47
C MET A 217 -7.51 -2.73 28.71
N LEU A 218 -7.53 -1.43 29.05
CA LEU A 218 -7.05 -0.90 30.32
C LEU A 218 -8.25 -0.40 31.11
N TYR A 219 -8.39 -0.82 32.37
CA TYR A 219 -9.53 -0.46 33.20
C TYR A 219 -9.16 -0.32 34.69
N THR A 220 -9.95 0.46 35.44
CA THR A 220 -9.87 0.53 36.91
C THR A 220 -10.82 -0.47 37.54
N SER A 221 -10.48 -0.93 38.75
CA SER A 221 -11.30 -1.89 39.49
C SER A 221 -12.17 -1.23 40.54
N THR A 222 -13.37 -1.78 40.78
CA THR A 222 -14.24 -1.40 41.91
C THR A 222 -13.61 -1.66 43.28
N GLU A 223 -12.59 -2.50 43.36
CA GLU A 223 -11.82 -2.75 44.59
C GLU A 223 -10.68 -1.74 44.80
N GLY A 224 -10.50 -0.81 43.84
CA GLY A 224 -9.42 0.16 43.80
C GLY A 224 -8.08 -0.43 43.37
N GLY A 225 -7.04 0.40 43.36
CA GLY A 225 -5.67 0.00 43.04
C GLY A 225 -5.20 0.46 41.67
N PHE A 226 -4.16 -0.21 41.15
CA PHE A 226 -3.58 0.12 39.85
C PHE A 226 -4.47 -0.37 38.70
N PRO A 227 -4.49 0.33 37.55
CA PRO A 227 -5.19 -0.12 36.37
C PRO A 227 -4.80 -1.56 35.97
N GLU A 228 -5.81 -2.34 35.59
CA GLU A 228 -5.65 -3.70 35.10
C GLU A 228 -5.71 -3.75 33.57
N ILE A 229 -4.99 -4.73 33.01
CA ILE A 229 -5.05 -5.05 31.59
C ILE A 229 -5.75 -6.39 31.39
N TYR A 230 -6.64 -6.43 30.40
CA TYR A 230 -7.20 -7.68 29.89
C TYR A 230 -7.10 -7.71 28.37
N GLU A 231 -6.64 -8.85 27.85
CA GLU A 231 -6.39 -9.07 26.42
C GLU A 231 -7.15 -10.28 25.93
N PHE A 232 -7.74 -10.17 24.74
CA PHE A 232 -8.47 -11.24 24.08
C PHE A 232 -8.54 -10.98 22.57
N ASP A 233 -8.80 -12.04 21.80
CA ASP A 233 -8.92 -11.98 20.35
C ASP A 233 -10.36 -12.28 19.91
N ILE A 234 -10.87 -11.51 18.94
CA ILE A 234 -12.12 -11.80 18.23
C ILE A 234 -11.77 -12.28 16.80
N PRO A 235 -11.91 -13.58 16.49
CA PRO A 235 -11.67 -14.08 15.14
C PRO A 235 -12.80 -13.67 14.20
N PHE A 236 -12.47 -13.39 12.93
CA PHE A 236 -13.44 -13.13 11.87
C PHE A 236 -13.13 -13.94 10.61
N ASN A 237 -14.19 -14.25 9.87
CA ASN A 237 -14.11 -14.82 8.52
C ASN A 237 -15.34 -14.35 7.74
N ILE A 238 -15.13 -13.43 6.80
CA ILE A 238 -16.19 -12.70 6.10
C ILE A 238 -15.96 -12.67 4.60
N ALA A 239 -17.04 -12.76 3.84
CA ALA A 239 -17.02 -12.50 2.40
C ALA A 239 -17.17 -11.00 2.14
N LEU A 240 -16.16 -10.39 1.55
CA LEU A 240 -16.17 -9.00 1.11
C LEU A 240 -16.62 -8.93 -0.36
N ASP A 241 -17.57 -8.07 -0.65
CA ASP A 241 -18.05 -7.82 -2.01
C ASP A 241 -16.96 -7.13 -2.85
N ALA A 242 -16.57 -7.78 -3.94
CA ALA A 242 -15.47 -7.40 -4.82
C ALA A 242 -15.81 -7.72 -6.28
N GLU A 243 -16.80 -7.01 -6.83
CA GLU A 243 -17.31 -7.18 -8.20
C GLU A 243 -16.21 -7.37 -9.26
N ASN A 244 -16.44 -8.30 -10.19
CA ASN A 244 -15.52 -8.68 -11.28
C ASN A 244 -14.22 -9.38 -10.84
N THR A 245 -14.06 -9.68 -9.54
CA THR A 245 -12.92 -10.46 -9.06
C THR A 245 -13.03 -11.91 -9.50
N GLU A 246 -11.90 -12.51 -9.90
CA GLU A 246 -11.74 -13.93 -10.21
C GLU A 246 -10.79 -14.61 -9.19
N PRO A 247 -10.81 -15.95 -9.04
CA PRO A 247 -9.91 -16.69 -8.15
C PRO A 247 -8.41 -16.50 -8.41
N SER A 248 -8.04 -16.10 -9.64
CA SER A 248 -6.65 -15.84 -10.05
C SER A 248 -6.24 -14.37 -9.89
N SER A 249 -7.16 -13.50 -9.44
CA SER A 249 -6.91 -12.08 -9.27
C SER A 249 -5.84 -11.83 -8.21
N ASN A 250 -5.03 -10.80 -8.43
CA ASN A 250 -4.19 -10.26 -7.40
C ASN A 250 -5.01 -9.34 -6.51
N GLU A 251 -4.82 -9.45 -5.20
CA GLU A 251 -5.51 -8.65 -4.19
C GLU A 251 -4.56 -7.72 -3.42
N ASP A 252 -4.99 -6.48 -3.24
CA ASP A 252 -4.41 -5.51 -2.34
C ASP A 252 -5.54 -4.96 -1.46
N ILE A 253 -5.68 -5.55 -0.28
CA ILE A 253 -6.79 -5.26 0.63
C ILE A 253 -6.21 -4.75 1.95
N ASN A 254 -6.71 -3.60 2.38
CA ASN A 254 -6.41 -3.03 3.68
C ASN A 254 -7.64 -3.10 4.58
N LEU A 255 -7.47 -3.64 5.78
CA LEU A 255 -8.48 -3.62 6.84
C LEU A 255 -8.00 -2.66 7.93
N PHE A 256 -8.91 -1.85 8.46
CA PHE A 256 -8.60 -0.91 9.54
C PHE A 256 -9.78 -0.75 10.48
N VAL A 257 -9.50 -0.58 11.77
CA VAL A 257 -10.55 -0.32 12.77
C VAL A 257 -11.03 1.12 12.60
N LYS A 258 -12.31 1.30 12.25
CA LYS A 258 -12.96 2.62 12.18
C LYS A 258 -13.37 3.08 13.56
N ASP A 259 -14.15 2.24 14.25
CA ASP A 259 -14.74 2.55 15.55
C ASP A 259 -14.77 1.30 16.42
N CYS A 260 -14.68 1.51 17.74
CA CYS A 260 -14.87 0.48 18.74
C CYS A 260 -15.75 1.05 19.85
N TYR A 261 -17.01 0.62 19.88
CA TYR A 261 -17.96 0.95 20.94
C TYR A 261 -17.95 -0.16 21.97
N TYR A 262 -18.07 0.22 23.24
CA TYR A 262 -18.10 -0.75 24.33
C TYR A 262 -19.00 -0.26 25.46
N ASN A 263 -19.55 -1.21 26.20
CA ASN A 263 -20.18 -0.96 27.48
C ASN A 263 -19.87 -2.09 28.47
N VAL A 264 -20.14 -1.83 29.75
CA VAL A 264 -19.96 -2.82 30.81
C VAL A 264 -21.32 -3.15 31.40
N SER A 265 -21.58 -4.44 31.56
CA SER A 265 -22.78 -4.98 32.20
C SER A 265 -22.43 -5.94 33.34
N GLU A 266 -23.41 -6.15 34.23
CA GLU A 266 -23.28 -7.05 35.38
C GLU A 266 -23.42 -8.51 34.94
N ASN A 267 -22.61 -9.39 35.53
CA ASN A 267 -22.77 -10.83 35.41
C ASN A 267 -23.92 -11.36 36.30
N ASP A 268 -24.15 -12.67 36.30
CA ASP A 268 -25.21 -13.31 37.10
C ASP A 268 -25.10 -13.05 38.62
N ASP A 269 -23.91 -12.70 39.11
CA ASP A 269 -23.62 -12.38 40.52
C ASP A 269 -23.77 -10.87 40.83
N GLY A 270 -24.13 -10.04 39.85
CA GLY A 270 -24.24 -8.58 39.99
C GLY A 270 -22.89 -7.84 39.92
N GLU A 271 -21.82 -8.51 39.49
CA GLU A 271 -20.49 -7.91 39.35
C GLU A 271 -20.30 -7.35 37.93
N PRO A 272 -19.83 -6.10 37.75
CA PRO A 272 -19.59 -5.52 36.43
C PRO A 272 -18.38 -6.19 35.74
N LYS A 273 -18.64 -7.30 35.05
CA LYS A 273 -17.63 -8.20 34.46
C LYS A 273 -17.95 -8.63 33.04
N ILE A 274 -19.09 -8.22 32.48
CA ILE A 274 -19.44 -8.48 31.09
C ILE A 274 -19.13 -7.22 30.29
N ILE A 275 -18.46 -7.39 29.16
CA ILE A 275 -18.05 -6.31 28.26
C ILE A 275 -18.71 -6.59 26.93
N ASN A 276 -19.65 -5.74 26.53
CA ASN A 276 -20.27 -5.83 25.21
C ASN A 276 -19.50 -4.90 24.28
N ILE A 277 -18.89 -5.46 23.24
CA ILE A 277 -18.03 -4.72 22.31
C ILE A 277 -18.58 -4.80 20.87
N GLU A 278 -18.63 -3.65 20.21
CA GLU A 278 -19.02 -3.50 18.81
C GLU A 278 -17.87 -2.82 18.05
N ILE A 279 -17.28 -3.54 17.08
CA ILE A 279 -16.11 -3.07 16.33
C ILE A 279 -16.51 -2.88 14.87
N ASN A 280 -16.42 -1.65 14.38
CA ASN A 280 -16.60 -1.34 12.96
C ASN A 280 -15.25 -1.40 12.25
N ILE A 281 -15.12 -2.30 11.28
CA ILE A 281 -13.92 -2.49 10.48
C ILE A 281 -14.16 -1.93 9.08
N GLY A 282 -13.33 -0.99 8.66
CA GLY A 282 -13.27 -0.48 7.31
C GLY A 282 -12.46 -1.39 6.39
N THR A 283 -12.86 -1.42 5.12
CA THR A 283 -12.14 -2.17 4.08
C THR A 283 -11.85 -1.26 2.89
N ASN A 284 -10.63 -1.34 2.37
CA ASN A 284 -10.27 -0.82 1.05
C ASN A 284 -9.83 -2.01 0.19
N ILE A 285 -10.61 -2.30 -0.85
CA ILE A 285 -10.46 -3.48 -1.69
C ILE A 285 -9.98 -3.03 -3.06
N HIS A 286 -8.82 -3.53 -3.47
CA HIS A 286 -8.32 -3.42 -4.83
C HIS A 286 -7.98 -4.81 -5.38
N THR A 287 -8.66 -5.21 -6.45
CA THR A 287 -8.35 -6.46 -7.16
C THR A 287 -7.95 -6.16 -8.60
N SER A 288 -6.95 -6.89 -9.08
CA SER A 288 -6.34 -6.64 -10.39
C SER A 288 -5.93 -7.94 -11.08
N GLN A 289 -5.94 -7.94 -12.40
CA GLN A 289 -5.46 -9.04 -13.22
C GLN A 289 -4.27 -8.60 -14.05
N VAL A 290 -3.31 -9.51 -14.22
CA VAL A 290 -2.20 -9.32 -15.15
C VAL A 290 -2.59 -9.98 -16.46
N GLU A 291 -2.57 -9.21 -17.55
CA GLU A 291 -2.91 -9.67 -18.89
C GLU A 291 -1.68 -9.64 -19.80
N GLU A 292 -1.46 -10.72 -20.56
CA GLU A 292 -0.50 -10.74 -21.66
C GLU A 292 -1.23 -10.39 -22.96
N ASN A 293 -0.78 -9.32 -23.61
CA ASN A 293 -1.37 -8.77 -24.81
C ASN A 293 -0.39 -8.87 -25.97
N GLU A 294 -0.78 -9.56 -27.05
CA GLU A 294 -0.04 -9.55 -28.30
C GLU A 294 -0.38 -8.30 -29.11
N ILE A 295 0.64 -7.62 -29.62
CA ILE A 295 0.52 -6.42 -30.45
C ILE A 295 1.38 -6.54 -31.69
N LEU A 296 0.98 -5.88 -32.79
CA LEU A 296 1.84 -5.74 -33.96
C LEU A 296 3.02 -4.81 -33.63
N GLY A 297 4.23 -5.30 -33.82
CA GLY A 297 5.47 -4.56 -33.65
C GLY A 297 5.97 -3.92 -34.95
N ASP A 298 5.95 -4.67 -36.05
CA ASP A 298 6.31 -4.18 -37.40
C ASP A 298 5.65 -5.09 -38.45
N ALA A 299 5.51 -4.57 -39.67
CA ALA A 299 5.15 -5.38 -40.83
C ALA A 299 5.81 -4.81 -42.10
N TYR A 300 5.93 -5.65 -43.11
CA TYR A 300 6.24 -5.21 -44.46
C TYR A 300 5.47 -6.02 -45.49
N ALA A 301 5.36 -5.49 -46.69
CA ALA A 301 4.68 -6.12 -47.80
C ALA A 301 5.61 -6.16 -49.00
N LEU A 302 5.49 -7.19 -49.83
CA LEU A 302 6.15 -7.17 -51.13
C LEU A 302 5.37 -6.22 -52.05
N ASN A 303 6.10 -5.40 -52.80
CA ASN A 303 5.55 -4.42 -53.75
C ASN A 303 4.64 -3.34 -53.17
N ASN A 304 4.47 -3.29 -51.85
CA ASN A 304 3.67 -2.27 -51.18
C ASN A 304 4.49 -1.62 -50.06
N ASN A 305 4.26 -0.33 -49.85
CA ASN A 305 4.68 0.37 -48.66
C ASN A 305 3.60 0.27 -47.58
N ILE A 306 4.02 0.08 -46.33
CA ILE A 306 3.13 0.11 -45.17
C ILE A 306 3.54 1.31 -44.32
N ALA A 307 2.61 2.21 -44.06
CA ALA A 307 2.77 3.31 -43.12
C ALA A 307 1.91 3.02 -41.88
N PHE A 308 2.47 3.23 -40.69
CA PHE A 308 1.79 3.01 -39.42
C PHE A 308 1.48 4.34 -38.75
N ASP A 309 0.27 4.47 -38.24
CA ASP A 309 -0.05 5.47 -37.22
C ASP A 309 0.09 4.82 -35.85
N THR A 310 0.81 5.50 -34.96
CA THR A 310 1.12 4.99 -33.62
C THR A 310 0.64 5.95 -32.54
N THR A 311 0.08 5.39 -31.47
CA THR A 311 -0.28 6.14 -30.25
C THR A 311 0.53 5.61 -29.07
N THR A 312 1.03 6.50 -28.22
CA THR A 312 1.79 6.10 -27.02
C THR A 312 0.82 5.66 -25.92
N LEU A 313 0.94 4.41 -25.47
CA LEU A 313 0.28 3.91 -24.28
C LEU A 313 1.28 3.99 -23.11
N CYS A 314 0.94 4.78 -22.08
CA CYS A 314 1.67 4.82 -20.82
C CYS A 314 0.85 4.17 -19.71
N TYR A 315 1.47 3.25 -18.97
CA TYR A 315 0.81 2.43 -17.95
C TYR A 315 1.81 1.98 -16.88
N SER A 316 1.31 1.51 -15.75
CA SER A 316 2.10 1.07 -14.60
C SER A 316 1.94 -0.42 -14.38
N ASN A 317 3.05 -1.15 -14.27
CA ASN A 317 3.05 -2.57 -13.99
C ASN A 317 3.55 -2.85 -12.58
N VAL A 318 2.87 -3.75 -11.87
CA VAL A 318 3.40 -4.29 -10.62
C VAL A 318 4.59 -5.19 -10.94
N VAL A 319 5.75 -4.83 -10.40
CA VAL A 319 7.00 -5.59 -10.56
C VAL A 319 7.10 -6.67 -9.50
N CYS A 320 6.85 -6.30 -8.24
CA CYS A 320 6.81 -7.25 -7.14
C CYS A 320 5.93 -6.74 -6.00
N ARG A 321 5.45 -7.69 -5.20
CA ARG A 321 4.83 -7.45 -3.90
C ARG A 321 5.64 -8.20 -2.85
N ASN A 322 5.88 -7.57 -1.71
CA ASN A 322 6.53 -8.20 -0.57
C ASN A 322 5.75 -7.90 0.71
N ARG A 323 5.36 -8.95 1.43
CA ARG A 323 4.86 -8.86 2.79
C ARG A 323 5.90 -9.52 3.70
N GLY A 324 6.41 -8.74 4.63
CA GLY A 324 7.48 -9.16 5.55
C GLY A 324 7.14 -8.82 6.98
N GLN A 325 7.68 -9.60 7.91
CA GLN A 325 7.73 -9.25 9.33
C GLN A 325 9.20 -9.18 9.74
N CYS A 326 9.58 -8.07 10.38
CA CYS A 326 10.94 -7.84 10.84
C CYS A 326 10.96 -7.52 12.34
N PRO A 327 11.84 -8.17 13.13
CA PRO A 327 11.99 -7.82 14.53
C PRO A 327 12.85 -6.56 14.67
N VAL A 328 12.35 -5.58 15.42
CA VAL A 328 13.11 -4.41 15.88
C VAL A 328 13.30 -4.56 17.38
N LYS A 329 14.54 -4.42 17.85
CA LYS A 329 14.90 -4.58 19.26
C LYS A 329 15.77 -3.42 19.70
N GLU A 330 15.42 -2.80 20.82
CA GLU A 330 16.19 -1.70 21.41
C GLU A 330 16.15 -1.72 22.93
N VAL A 331 17.15 -1.10 23.58
CA VAL A 331 17.14 -0.83 25.03
C VAL A 331 16.82 0.63 25.26
N VAL A 332 15.67 0.88 25.89
CA VAL A 332 15.14 2.19 26.21
C VAL A 332 15.54 2.54 27.63
N THR A 333 16.12 3.73 27.81
CA THR A 333 16.58 4.22 29.12
C THR A 333 15.71 5.38 29.56
N LEU A 334 15.13 5.27 30.77
CA LEU A 334 14.28 6.32 31.32
C LEU A 334 15.05 7.62 31.54
N ASP A 335 14.43 8.74 31.17
CA ASP A 335 14.91 10.08 31.51
C ASP A 335 15.17 10.25 33.02
N GLU A 336 16.18 11.05 33.39
CA GLU A 336 16.48 11.34 34.81
C GLU A 336 15.30 11.96 35.57
N LYS A 337 14.42 12.69 34.88
CA LYS A 337 13.23 13.34 35.44
C LYS A 337 12.14 12.34 35.84
N ASN A 338 12.17 11.14 35.26
CA ASN A 338 11.16 10.12 35.48
C ASN A 338 11.47 9.34 36.77
N PRO A 339 10.46 8.87 37.52
CA PRO A 339 10.68 8.04 38.71
C PRO A 339 11.17 6.62 38.36
N ASP A 340 11.75 5.92 39.34
CA ASP A 340 12.23 4.54 39.17
C ASP A 340 11.05 3.60 38.89
N MET A 341 11.25 2.67 37.96
CA MET A 341 10.27 1.63 37.67
C MET A 341 10.28 0.57 38.77
N LEU A 342 9.09 0.20 39.25
CA LEU A 342 8.91 -1.05 40.01
C LEU A 342 8.38 -2.17 39.11
N GLN A 343 7.48 -1.85 38.20
CA GLN A 343 6.85 -2.82 37.31
C GLN A 343 6.30 -2.13 36.06
N ILE A 344 6.64 -2.64 34.89
CA ILE A 344 6.01 -2.23 33.63
C ILE A 344 4.70 -3.01 33.49
N PHE A 345 3.62 -2.31 33.18
CA PHE A 345 2.34 -2.97 32.92
C PHE A 345 1.90 -2.80 31.47
N ARG A 346 2.36 -1.76 30.73
CA ARG A 346 1.98 -1.57 29.33
C ARG A 346 3.11 -0.98 28.50
N ALA A 347 3.25 -1.46 27.27
CA ALA A 347 4.01 -0.79 26.23
C ALA A 347 3.15 -0.69 24.96
N THR A 348 3.14 0.47 24.32
CA THR A 348 2.44 0.70 23.05
C THR A 348 3.37 1.43 22.10
N GLY A 349 3.05 1.43 20.80
CA GLY A 349 3.82 2.19 19.85
C GLY A 349 3.16 2.31 18.49
N THR A 350 3.67 3.23 17.69
CA THR A 350 3.25 3.51 16.32
C THR A 350 4.49 3.56 15.44
N ALA A 351 4.46 2.88 14.30
CA ALA A 351 5.54 2.90 13.33
C ALA A 351 5.19 3.83 12.17
N PHE A 352 6.17 4.58 11.69
CA PHE A 352 6.07 5.39 10.49
C PHE A 352 7.32 5.21 9.64
N VAL A 353 7.17 5.43 8.33
CA VAL A 353 8.25 5.31 7.34
C VAL A 353 8.68 6.72 6.95
N ASP A 354 9.97 7.01 7.08
CA ASP A 354 10.58 8.29 6.72
C ASP A 354 11.02 8.30 5.26
N ASP A 355 11.78 7.27 4.86
CA ASP A 355 12.40 7.21 3.54
C ASP A 355 12.37 5.80 2.94
N VAL A 356 12.29 5.76 1.61
CA VAL A 356 12.21 4.53 0.82
C VAL A 356 13.11 4.66 -0.39
N ASN A 357 14.19 3.86 -0.39
CA ASN A 357 15.16 3.83 -1.47
C ASN A 357 15.10 2.51 -2.23
N ILE A 358 14.99 2.59 -3.55
CA ILE A 358 14.91 1.41 -4.43
C ILE A 358 16.28 1.18 -5.09
N TYR A 359 16.75 -0.06 -5.00
CA TYR A 359 17.97 -0.55 -5.62
C TYR A 359 17.67 -1.78 -6.47
N GLU A 360 18.69 -2.29 -7.16
CA GLU A 360 18.57 -3.53 -7.93
C GLU A 360 18.11 -4.69 -7.03
N ASN A 361 16.90 -5.20 -7.31
CA ASN A 361 16.23 -6.30 -6.61
C ASN A 361 15.91 -6.06 -5.11
N LYS A 362 16.05 -4.84 -4.58
CA LYS A 362 15.93 -4.56 -3.15
C LYS A 362 15.36 -3.18 -2.87
N ILE A 363 14.74 -3.05 -1.71
CA ILE A 363 14.32 -1.76 -1.15
C ILE A 363 14.93 -1.60 0.23
N VAL A 364 15.41 -0.40 0.54
CA VAL A 364 15.82 -0.01 1.89
C VAL A 364 14.78 0.97 2.43
N VAL A 365 14.20 0.61 3.57
CA VAL A 365 13.17 1.38 4.27
C VAL A 365 13.74 1.89 5.57
N GLU A 366 13.63 3.19 5.79
CA GLU A 366 14.02 3.86 7.03
C GLU A 366 12.78 4.49 7.67
N GLY A 367 12.73 4.47 9.00
CA GLY A 367 11.64 5.06 9.76
C GLY A 367 11.90 4.96 11.26
N ALA A 368 10.88 5.29 12.05
CA ALA A 368 10.95 5.12 13.49
C ALA A 368 9.67 4.54 14.08
N ILE A 369 9.83 3.97 15.27
CA ILE A 369 8.76 3.48 16.11
C ILE A 369 8.69 4.38 17.34
N ASN A 370 7.66 5.21 17.41
CA ASN A 370 7.38 5.98 18.61
C ASN A 370 6.71 5.05 19.62
N ILE A 371 7.28 4.92 20.80
CA ILE A 371 6.80 4.03 21.86
C ILE A 371 6.42 4.81 23.11
N ASP A 372 5.50 4.25 23.89
CA ASP A 372 5.14 4.67 25.24
C ASP A 372 5.22 3.47 26.18
N ILE A 373 5.94 3.61 27.28
CA ILE A 373 6.09 2.60 28.33
C ILE A 373 5.44 3.12 29.60
N MET A 374 4.36 2.46 30.05
CA MET A 374 3.67 2.78 31.30
C MET A 374 4.04 1.80 32.41
N TYR A 375 4.35 2.35 33.58
CA TYR A 375 4.87 1.58 34.70
C TYR A 375 4.42 2.14 36.06
N ILE A 376 4.44 1.26 37.04
CA ILE A 376 4.21 1.56 38.46
C ILE A 376 5.54 2.04 39.06
N THR A 377 5.45 3.02 39.95
CA THR A 377 6.61 3.62 40.62
C THR A 377 6.53 3.42 42.13
N GLY A 378 7.68 3.56 42.82
CA GLY A 378 7.74 3.56 44.28
C GLY A 378 7.39 4.91 44.92
N ASN A 379 6.98 5.90 44.14
CA ASN A 379 6.62 7.23 44.61
C ASN A 379 5.10 7.33 44.84
N ASP A 380 4.68 7.48 46.09
CA ASP A 380 3.27 7.62 46.49
C ASP A 380 2.56 8.85 45.86
N ASP A 381 3.31 9.86 45.42
CA ASP A 381 2.78 11.03 44.73
C ASP A 381 2.67 10.84 43.22
N MET A 382 3.42 9.89 42.65
CA MET A 382 3.36 9.53 41.24
C MET A 382 3.30 8.01 41.10
N PRO A 383 2.20 7.37 41.54
CA PRO A 383 2.11 5.91 41.61
C PRO A 383 2.24 5.26 40.23
N ILE A 384 1.86 6.00 39.17
CA ILE A 384 1.97 5.58 37.78
C ILE A 384 2.72 6.66 37.01
N ALA A 385 3.67 6.23 36.19
CA ALA A 385 4.40 7.09 35.28
C ALA A 385 4.48 6.48 33.90
N SER A 386 4.94 7.29 32.95
CA SER A 386 5.13 6.90 31.56
C SER A 386 6.42 7.48 31.03
N HIS A 387 7.03 6.78 30.07
CA HIS A 387 8.17 7.26 29.33
C HIS A 387 7.95 7.00 27.84
N SER A 388 8.07 8.06 27.05
CA SER A 388 7.96 8.01 25.60
C SER A 388 9.36 8.10 25.00
N ASP A 389 9.63 7.29 23.98
CA ASP A 389 10.90 7.28 23.24
C ASP A 389 10.67 6.94 21.76
N SER A 390 11.70 7.09 20.93
CA SER A 390 11.63 6.78 19.49
C SER A 390 12.73 5.80 19.10
N ILE A 391 12.34 4.63 18.58
CA ILE A 391 13.25 3.58 18.15
C ILE A 391 13.39 3.64 16.62
N PRO A 392 14.54 4.06 16.07
CA PRO A 392 14.75 4.05 14.63
C PRO A 392 14.84 2.61 14.11
N PHE A 393 14.34 2.38 12.90
CA PHE A 393 14.53 1.12 12.19
C PHE A 393 15.03 1.36 10.76
N ASN A 394 15.86 0.42 10.30
CA ASN A 394 16.31 0.36 8.92
C ASN A 394 16.20 -1.10 8.47
N GLN A 395 15.44 -1.34 7.40
CA GLN A 395 15.12 -2.67 6.91
C GLN A 395 15.37 -2.78 5.41
N THR A 396 15.96 -3.91 5.00
CA THR A 396 16.08 -4.26 3.59
C THR A 396 15.00 -5.26 3.22
N ILE A 397 14.15 -4.91 2.27
CA ILE A 397 13.08 -5.74 1.74
C ILE A 397 13.51 -6.30 0.38
N ASP A 398 13.38 -7.61 0.20
CA ASP A 398 13.62 -8.26 -1.10
C ASP A 398 12.54 -7.84 -2.10
N ALA A 399 12.96 -7.24 -3.21
CA ALA A 399 12.08 -6.67 -4.22
C ALA A 399 12.54 -7.11 -5.62
N ARG A 400 12.40 -8.41 -5.93
CA ARG A 400 12.91 -8.99 -7.19
C ARG A 400 12.34 -8.26 -8.40
N GLY A 401 13.21 -7.85 -9.33
CA GLY A 401 12.88 -7.08 -10.51
C GLY A 401 12.90 -5.56 -10.31
N ALA A 402 12.96 -5.07 -9.07
CA ALA A 402 13.03 -3.64 -8.79
C ALA A 402 14.35 -3.02 -9.30
N MET A 403 14.27 -1.79 -9.80
CA MET A 403 15.40 -0.98 -10.28
C MET A 403 15.21 0.48 -9.89
N GLU A 404 16.31 1.25 -9.90
CA GLU A 404 16.26 2.70 -9.71
C GLU A 404 15.32 3.37 -10.71
N GLY A 405 14.53 4.35 -10.24
CA GLY A 405 13.53 5.07 -11.04
C GLY A 405 12.13 4.43 -11.06
N MET A 406 11.97 3.24 -10.48
CA MET A 406 10.65 2.68 -10.18
C MET A 406 10.01 3.40 -8.98
N GLU A 407 8.74 3.09 -8.71
CA GLU A 407 7.98 3.63 -7.57
C GLU A 407 7.67 2.52 -6.57
N ALA A 408 7.75 2.82 -5.28
CA ALA A 408 7.41 1.89 -4.20
C ALA A 408 6.39 2.51 -3.24
N ASP A 409 5.34 1.74 -2.96
CA ASP A 409 4.39 2.00 -1.89
C ASP A 409 4.69 1.05 -0.73
N ILE A 410 4.88 1.59 0.47
CA ILE A 410 5.23 0.82 1.66
C ILE A 410 4.40 1.31 2.82
N ASN A 411 3.75 0.36 3.49
CA ASN A 411 3.09 0.58 4.78
C ASN A 411 3.78 -0.29 5.83
N ALA A 412 4.02 0.29 7.01
CA ALA A 412 4.61 -0.39 8.14
C ALA A 412 3.68 -0.29 9.35
N ASN A 413 3.39 -1.41 10.01
CA ASN A 413 2.56 -1.45 11.21
C ASN A 413 3.14 -2.43 12.23
N ILE A 414 2.91 -2.16 13.52
CA ILE A 414 3.41 -3.02 14.58
C ILE A 414 2.39 -4.15 14.80
N ALA A 415 2.83 -5.39 14.65
CA ALA A 415 2.02 -6.57 14.91
C ALA A 415 1.99 -6.92 16.41
N HIS A 416 3.11 -6.72 17.10
CA HIS A 416 3.24 -7.03 18.52
C HIS A 416 4.38 -6.20 19.14
N ILE A 417 4.21 -5.78 20.39
CA ILE A 417 5.24 -5.13 21.20
C ILE A 417 5.43 -5.94 22.48
N GLY A 418 6.61 -6.51 22.64
CA GLY A 418 7.06 -7.12 23.89
C GLY A 418 8.01 -6.19 24.62
N PHE A 419 8.03 -6.30 25.94
CA PHE A 419 8.99 -5.58 26.79
C PHE A 419 9.56 -6.51 27.86
N ASN A 420 10.77 -6.21 28.29
CA ASN A 420 11.40 -6.87 29.44
C ASN A 420 12.20 -5.86 30.26
N MET A 421 11.94 -5.79 31.55
CA MET A 421 12.64 -4.89 32.47
C MET A 421 14.06 -5.43 32.72
N LEU A 422 15.09 -4.65 32.39
CA LEU A 422 16.49 -5.00 32.62
C LEU A 422 17.00 -4.45 33.96
N SER A 423 16.54 -3.24 34.33
CA SER A 423 16.79 -2.57 35.60
C SER A 423 15.59 -1.68 35.96
N ASP A 424 15.68 -0.91 37.05
CA ASP A 424 14.70 0.12 37.41
C ASP A 424 14.68 1.33 36.46
N ARG A 425 15.62 1.38 35.49
CA ARG A 425 15.77 2.47 34.51
C ARG A 425 15.90 2.03 33.06
N GLU A 426 16.06 0.74 32.80
CA GLU A 426 16.26 0.22 31.44
C GLU A 426 15.22 -0.84 31.08
N VAL A 427 14.65 -0.70 29.89
CA VAL A 427 13.65 -1.61 29.32
C VAL A 427 14.13 -2.11 27.96
N GLU A 428 14.17 -3.42 27.79
CA GLU A 428 14.33 -4.02 26.47
C GLU A 428 12.98 -4.05 25.77
N VAL A 429 12.85 -3.36 24.64
CA VAL A 429 11.64 -3.35 23.81
C VAL A 429 11.87 -4.19 22.55
N ARG A 430 10.88 -5.02 22.20
CA ARG A 430 10.90 -5.89 21.01
C ARG A 430 9.61 -5.71 20.21
N CYS A 431 9.71 -5.07 19.06
CA CYS A 431 8.59 -4.87 18.15
C CYS A 431 8.67 -5.88 16.99
N ALA A 432 7.54 -6.50 16.65
CA ALA A 432 7.39 -7.21 15.39
C ALA A 432 6.75 -6.25 14.37
N LEU A 433 7.54 -5.73 13.44
CA LEU A 433 7.09 -4.77 12.44
C LEU A 433 6.71 -5.48 11.14
N ASN A 434 5.44 -5.40 10.77
CA ASN A 434 4.95 -5.87 9.49
C ASN A 434 5.13 -4.77 8.44
N THR A 435 5.63 -5.15 7.26
CA THR A 435 5.77 -4.27 6.10
C THR A 435 5.01 -4.86 4.92
N ASN A 436 4.16 -4.06 4.27
CA ASN A 436 3.51 -4.40 3.00
C ASN A 436 4.04 -3.45 1.93
N THR A 437 4.74 -4.01 0.93
CA THR A 437 5.45 -3.27 -0.12
C THR A 437 4.94 -3.67 -1.50
N VAL A 438 4.64 -2.67 -2.34
CA VAL A 438 4.31 -2.85 -3.76
C VAL A 438 5.23 -1.97 -4.62
N VAL A 439 5.93 -2.58 -5.57
CA VAL A 439 6.82 -1.88 -6.51
C VAL A 439 6.19 -1.83 -7.87
N ARG A 440 6.20 -0.65 -8.51
CA ARG A 440 5.62 -0.41 -9.82
C ARG A 440 6.64 0.21 -10.77
N ASP A 441 6.62 -0.27 -12.02
CA ASP A 441 7.41 0.25 -13.13
C ASP A 441 6.50 0.98 -14.11
N LYS A 442 6.87 2.21 -14.47
CA LYS A 442 6.13 3.03 -15.43
C LYS A 442 6.66 2.76 -16.84
N LYS A 443 5.80 2.20 -17.69
CA LYS A 443 6.11 1.90 -19.09
C LYS A 443 5.37 2.85 -20.03
N CYS A 444 6.06 3.31 -21.07
CA CYS A 444 5.47 4.05 -22.18
C CYS A 444 5.94 3.43 -23.49
N ILE A 445 5.00 2.90 -24.27
CA ILE A 445 5.29 2.20 -25.53
C ILE A 445 4.42 2.76 -26.65
N ASN A 446 4.94 2.74 -27.88
CA ASN A 446 4.16 3.11 -29.06
C ASN A 446 3.41 1.89 -29.59
N ILE A 447 2.09 2.00 -29.67
CA ILE A 447 1.19 0.97 -30.18
C ILE A 447 0.75 1.37 -31.58
N ILE A 448 0.82 0.44 -32.54
CA ILE A 448 0.27 0.64 -33.88
C ILE A 448 -1.26 0.59 -33.78
N THR A 449 -1.93 1.68 -34.16
CA THR A 449 -3.39 1.84 -34.05
C THR A 449 -4.09 1.91 -35.41
N ASP A 450 -3.36 2.33 -36.45
CA ASP A 450 -3.84 2.32 -37.84
C ASP A 450 -2.68 1.99 -38.80
N THR A 451 -3.03 1.55 -40.00
CA THR A 451 -2.08 1.23 -41.06
C THR A 451 -2.62 1.55 -42.44
N ILE A 452 -1.78 2.15 -43.27
CA ILE A 452 -2.07 2.46 -44.67
C ILE A 452 -1.11 1.68 -45.56
N ILE A 453 -1.68 0.82 -46.41
CA ILE A 453 -0.94 0.04 -47.40
C ILE A 453 -1.11 0.69 -48.77
N THR A 454 0.01 1.03 -49.41
CA THR A 454 0.03 1.65 -50.75
C THR A 454 0.99 0.91 -51.67
N PRO A 455 0.66 0.71 -52.96
CA PRO A 455 1.59 0.14 -53.91
C PRO A 455 2.89 0.96 -54.00
N LEU A 456 4.03 0.27 -54.06
CA LEU A 456 5.31 0.90 -54.36
C LEU A 456 5.29 1.47 -55.77
N LEU A 457 5.87 2.65 -55.94
CA LEU A 457 6.03 3.26 -57.26
C LEU A 457 6.93 2.37 -58.14
N PRO A 458 6.60 2.17 -59.43
CA PRO A 458 7.40 1.35 -60.34
C PRO A 458 8.88 1.76 -60.38
N GLU A 459 9.17 3.07 -60.34
CA GLU A 459 10.53 3.60 -60.32
C GLU A 459 11.36 3.17 -59.10
N ILE A 460 10.70 2.89 -57.96
CA ILE A 460 11.36 2.37 -56.76
C ILE A 460 11.63 0.88 -56.93
N ILE A 461 10.62 0.13 -57.41
CA ILE A 461 10.72 -1.31 -57.66
C ILE A 461 11.86 -1.61 -58.64
N ASP A 462 11.99 -0.84 -59.72
CA ASP A 462 13.02 -1.02 -60.76
C ASP A 462 14.45 -0.75 -60.25
N LYS A 463 14.60 0.08 -59.21
CA LYS A 463 15.90 0.35 -58.57
C LYS A 463 16.34 -0.76 -57.62
N ILE A 464 15.43 -1.64 -57.19
CA ILE A 464 15.77 -2.78 -56.34
C ILE A 464 16.40 -3.87 -57.23
N PRO A 465 17.67 -4.26 -57.01
CA PRO A 465 18.35 -5.22 -57.85
C PRO A 465 17.66 -6.60 -57.78
N SER A 466 17.51 -7.27 -58.94
CA SER A 466 16.92 -8.61 -59.00
C SER A 466 17.74 -9.63 -58.20
N ILE A 467 19.07 -9.47 -58.18
CA ILE A 467 19.99 -10.24 -57.37
C ILE A 467 21.08 -9.32 -56.81
N ALA A 468 21.40 -9.46 -55.53
CA ALA A 468 22.46 -8.71 -54.86
C ALA A 468 23.35 -9.64 -54.03
N ILE A 469 24.65 -9.37 -54.04
CA ILE A 469 25.58 -9.91 -53.03
C ILE A 469 25.76 -8.82 -51.99
N TYR A 470 25.18 -8.99 -50.82
CA TYR A 470 25.20 -8.03 -49.72
C TYR A 470 26.19 -8.44 -48.65
N VAL A 471 26.96 -7.48 -48.12
CA VAL A 471 27.88 -7.70 -47.00
C VAL A 471 27.22 -7.18 -45.72
N VAL A 472 26.91 -8.08 -44.79
CA VAL A 472 26.20 -7.79 -43.54
C VAL A 472 26.97 -6.77 -42.71
N LYS A 473 26.26 -5.77 -42.18
CA LYS A 473 26.80 -4.73 -41.30
C LYS A 473 26.31 -4.95 -39.87
N LYS A 474 26.99 -4.31 -38.90
CA LYS A 474 26.56 -4.32 -37.50
C LYS A 474 25.14 -3.74 -37.38
N GLY A 475 24.22 -4.48 -36.78
CA GLY A 475 22.83 -4.09 -36.58
C GLY A 475 21.86 -4.43 -37.73
N ASP A 476 22.36 -5.05 -38.80
CA ASP A 476 21.49 -5.66 -39.82
C ASP A 476 20.80 -6.90 -39.24
N THR A 477 19.57 -7.13 -39.69
CA THR A 477 18.81 -8.35 -39.45
C THR A 477 18.25 -8.85 -40.77
N LEU A 478 17.97 -10.15 -40.90
CA LEU A 478 17.35 -10.65 -42.13
C LEU A 478 16.01 -9.95 -42.41
N TRP A 479 15.26 -9.55 -41.37
CA TRP A 479 14.05 -8.74 -41.49
C TRP A 479 14.29 -7.40 -42.20
N LYS A 480 15.27 -6.61 -41.73
CA LYS A 480 15.63 -5.31 -42.35
C LYS A 480 16.07 -5.50 -43.80
N LEU A 481 16.80 -6.58 -44.09
CA LEU A 481 17.26 -6.89 -45.44
C LEU A 481 16.11 -7.35 -46.35
N ALA A 482 15.20 -8.20 -45.86
CA ALA A 482 14.01 -8.65 -46.57
C ALA A 482 13.13 -7.46 -47.00
N LYS A 483 12.83 -6.55 -46.05
CA LYS A 483 12.09 -5.30 -46.31
C LYS A 483 12.81 -4.41 -47.33
N LYS A 484 14.13 -4.29 -47.24
CA LYS A 484 14.95 -3.45 -48.14
C LYS A 484 15.04 -4.00 -49.57
N PHE A 485 15.13 -5.31 -49.73
CA PHE A 485 15.35 -5.96 -51.02
C PHE A 485 14.07 -6.57 -51.62
N ASN A 486 12.91 -6.26 -51.06
CA ASN A 486 11.60 -6.72 -51.55
C ASN A 486 11.56 -8.25 -51.71
N THR A 487 11.95 -8.96 -50.64
CA THR A 487 11.97 -10.42 -50.54
C THR A 487 11.59 -10.85 -49.12
N THR A 488 11.59 -12.15 -48.80
CA THR A 488 11.25 -12.63 -47.46
C THR A 488 12.47 -13.10 -46.68
N VAL A 489 12.36 -13.10 -45.34
CA VAL A 489 13.39 -13.66 -44.45
C VAL A 489 13.68 -15.13 -44.80
N ASN A 490 12.62 -15.90 -45.06
CA ASN A 490 12.69 -17.31 -45.44
C ASN A 490 13.45 -17.51 -46.76
N ASP A 491 13.21 -16.67 -47.76
CA ASP A 491 13.93 -16.76 -49.03
C ASP A 491 15.44 -16.45 -48.85
N ILE A 492 15.78 -15.41 -48.08
CA ILE A 492 17.20 -15.09 -47.79
C ILE A 492 17.85 -16.24 -47.02
N ALA A 493 17.20 -16.77 -45.99
CA ALA A 493 17.76 -17.85 -45.17
C ALA A 493 17.99 -19.12 -46.00
N THR A 494 17.01 -19.50 -46.83
CA THR A 494 17.09 -20.69 -47.69
C THR A 494 18.20 -20.58 -48.73
N ILE A 495 18.31 -19.46 -49.44
CA ILE A 495 19.34 -19.25 -50.47
C ILE A 495 20.76 -19.31 -49.87
N ASN A 496 20.91 -18.87 -48.62
CA ASN A 496 22.21 -18.78 -47.95
C ASN A 496 22.49 -19.92 -46.97
N ASN A 497 21.63 -20.95 -46.91
CA ASN A 497 21.72 -22.07 -45.97
C ASN A 497 21.89 -21.61 -44.50
N ILE A 498 21.10 -20.61 -44.09
CA ILE A 498 21.10 -20.09 -42.72
C ILE A 498 20.08 -20.89 -41.91
N GLU A 499 20.55 -21.67 -40.94
CA GLU A 499 19.70 -22.46 -40.05
C GLU A 499 18.94 -21.61 -39.03
N ASN A 500 19.59 -20.57 -38.48
CA ASN A 500 18.99 -19.63 -37.55
C ASN A 500 18.90 -18.22 -38.18
N PRO A 501 17.71 -17.79 -38.65
CA PRO A 501 17.49 -16.49 -39.29
C PRO A 501 17.87 -15.28 -38.44
N ASP A 502 17.89 -15.42 -37.11
CA ASP A 502 18.24 -14.34 -36.18
C ASP A 502 19.76 -14.18 -36.00
N LEU A 503 20.57 -15.09 -36.56
CA LEU A 503 22.00 -15.16 -36.34
C LEU A 503 22.79 -14.92 -37.64
N ILE A 504 22.98 -13.64 -37.98
CA ILE A 504 23.89 -13.19 -39.04
C ILE A 504 25.05 -12.37 -38.47
N TYR A 505 26.22 -12.48 -39.10
CA TYR A 505 27.44 -11.86 -38.59
C TYR A 505 27.93 -10.72 -39.49
N PRO A 506 28.48 -9.63 -38.92
CA PRO A 506 29.15 -8.61 -39.73
C PRO A 506 30.20 -9.21 -40.67
N ASN A 507 30.27 -8.68 -41.89
CA ASN A 507 31.10 -9.16 -43.02
C ASN A 507 30.67 -10.47 -43.67
N GLN A 508 29.61 -11.12 -43.21
CA GLN A 508 29.00 -12.25 -43.91
C GLN A 508 28.46 -11.79 -45.27
N LYS A 509 28.70 -12.58 -46.32
CA LYS A 509 28.17 -12.32 -47.66
C LYS A 509 26.87 -13.09 -47.85
N LEU A 510 25.80 -12.39 -48.20
CA LEU A 510 24.49 -12.95 -48.47
C LEU A 510 24.11 -12.74 -49.94
N ILE A 511 23.60 -13.78 -50.58
CA ILE A 511 22.93 -13.69 -51.87
C ILE A 511 21.45 -13.39 -51.59
N ILE A 512 20.97 -12.24 -52.07
CA ILE A 512 19.60 -11.78 -51.86
C ILE A 512 18.94 -11.68 -53.22
N VAL A 513 17.83 -12.40 -53.41
CA VAL A 513 17.04 -12.40 -54.64
C VAL A 513 15.72 -11.71 -54.36
N LYS A 514 15.42 -10.67 -55.16
CA LYS A 514 14.13 -9.96 -55.10
C LYS A 514 13.01 -10.91 -55.52
N LYS A 515 11.92 -10.94 -54.75
CA LYS A 515 10.75 -11.80 -55.01
C LYS A 515 9.54 -11.04 -55.51
N GLY A 516 9.28 -9.87 -54.91
CA GLY A 516 8.17 -8.99 -55.29
C GLY A 516 8.43 -8.30 -56.61
#